data_AF-S2JN06-F1
#
_entry.id   AF-S2JN06-F1
#
_cell.length_a   1.000
_cell.length_b   1.000
_cell.length_c   1.000
_cell.angle_alpha   90.00
_cell.angle_beta   90.00
_cell.angle_gamma   90.00
#
_symmetry.space_group_name_H-M   'P 1'
#
loop_
_entity.id
_entity.type
_entity.pdbx_description
1 polymer ?
#
loop_
_entity_poly.entity_id
_entity_poly.type
_entity_poly.pdbx_seq_one_letter_code
_entity_poly.pdbx_strand_id
1 'polypeptide(L)'
;MYKNWKEQGLDSLTAIKWYRVSEVVQYLHDLRRYIICTPGKLSTSYMPMLQKEYSPIENEQEPEAQAEGDVLMMLQNNEPIQGLPAKESQRFPLNEVYICEAIGEWGLKLDRLALMTSIMVNTNKLERRYSNVLTAGDLEEHGMAMIHDLMQMIVDRVDFVNRQKFETRYDLNWQMELEQAPQQNQSHQSITDSSTTNHIKSEESPRSNSTSSGSSTPQYRSMSSDRSDATMDLTLNQPN
;
A
#
# COMPACT_ATOMS: atom_id res chain seq x y z
N MET A 1 19.88 -3.45 9.07
CA MET A 1 18.66 -3.49 9.89
C MET A 1 18.17 -2.07 10.21
N TYR A 2 16.88 -1.89 10.51
CA TYR A 2 16.32 -0.61 10.95
C TYR A 2 16.59 -0.39 12.45
N LYS A 3 17.20 0.73 12.83
CA LYS A 3 17.59 0.98 14.24
C LYS A 3 16.43 1.30 15.17
N ASN A 4 15.43 1.99 14.66
CA ASN A 4 14.30 2.53 15.42
C ASN A 4 13.00 1.78 15.12
N TRP A 5 13.08 0.53 14.65
CA TRP A 5 11.90 -0.27 14.28
C TRP A 5 10.88 -0.37 15.42
N LYS A 6 11.35 -0.76 16.62
CA LYS A 6 10.49 -0.97 17.80
C LYS A 6 9.94 0.33 18.37
N GLU A 7 10.72 1.41 18.31
CA GLU A 7 10.30 2.75 18.78
C GLU A 7 9.11 3.29 18.00
N GLN A 8 9.00 2.92 16.72
CA GLN A 8 7.94 3.37 15.81
C GLN A 8 6.68 2.49 15.88
N GLY A 9 6.67 1.42 16.69
CA GLY A 9 5.50 0.56 16.87
C GLY A 9 5.02 -0.15 15.59
N LEU A 10 5.94 -0.43 14.65
CA LEU A 10 5.63 -0.99 13.34
C LEU A 10 5.00 -2.40 13.40
N ASP A 11 5.15 -3.09 14.53
CA ASP A 11 4.52 -4.39 14.75
C ASP A 11 2.99 -4.30 14.66
N SER A 12 2.40 -3.14 15.01
CA SER A 12 0.97 -2.89 14.85
C SER A 12 0.53 -2.76 13.38
N LEU A 13 1.45 -2.38 12.48
CA LEU A 13 1.16 -2.24 11.05
C LEU A 13 1.16 -3.57 10.30
N THR A 14 1.57 -4.66 10.94
CA THR A 14 1.49 -6.01 10.36
C THR A 14 0.05 -6.45 10.10
N ALA A 15 -0.92 -5.89 10.84
CA ALA A 15 -2.34 -6.11 10.62
C ALA A 15 -2.90 -5.37 9.40
N ILE A 16 -2.19 -4.36 8.90
CA ILE A 16 -2.62 -3.55 7.76
C ILE A 16 -2.15 -4.24 6.48
N LYS A 17 -3.02 -4.29 5.48
CA LYS A 17 -2.70 -4.93 4.20
C LYS A 17 -1.89 -3.99 3.31
N TRP A 18 -0.87 -4.58 2.69
CA TRP A 18 -0.04 -3.95 1.69
C TRP A 18 -0.16 -4.78 0.42
N TYR A 19 -0.35 -4.10 -0.70
CA TYR A 19 -0.52 -4.74 -2.00
C TYR A 19 0.55 -4.23 -2.95
N ARG A 20 1.18 -5.11 -3.72
CA ARG A 20 2.03 -4.65 -4.82
C ARG A 20 1.15 -4.02 -5.87
N VAL A 21 1.59 -2.90 -6.45
CA VAL A 21 0.80 -2.18 -7.46
C VAL A 21 0.45 -3.11 -8.65
N SER A 22 1.38 -3.97 -9.07
CA SER A 22 1.15 -4.95 -10.15
C SER A 22 0.01 -5.92 -9.85
N GLU A 23 -0.12 -6.37 -8.61
CA GLU A 23 -1.19 -7.30 -8.18
C GLU A 23 -2.55 -6.60 -8.20
N VAL A 24 -2.60 -5.35 -7.75
CA VAL A 24 -3.83 -4.53 -7.80
C VAL A 24 -4.25 -4.30 -9.25
N VAL A 25 -3.32 -3.98 -10.15
CA VAL A 25 -3.61 -3.82 -11.59
C VAL A 25 -4.20 -5.11 -12.17
N GLN A 26 -3.54 -6.24 -11.92
CA GLN A 26 -3.99 -7.54 -12.43
C GLN A 26 -5.39 -7.89 -11.91
N TYR A 27 -5.60 -7.74 -10.60
CA TYR A 27 -6.89 -7.95 -9.96
C TYR A 27 -8.01 -7.09 -10.58
N LEU A 28 -7.77 -5.80 -10.81
CA LEU A 28 -8.77 -4.91 -11.41
C LEU A 28 -9.11 -5.30 -12.85
N HIS A 29 -8.13 -5.75 -13.63
CA HIS A 29 -8.36 -6.27 -14.98
C HIS A 29 -9.17 -7.58 -14.97
N ASP A 30 -8.82 -8.51 -14.08
CA ASP A 30 -9.52 -9.78 -13.95
C ASP A 30 -10.95 -9.56 -13.47
N LEU A 31 -11.15 -8.67 -12.50
CA LEU A 31 -12.47 -8.32 -12.00
C LEU A 31 -13.33 -7.65 -13.08
N ARG A 32 -12.76 -6.72 -13.86
CA ARG A 32 -13.43 -6.12 -15.01
C ARG A 32 -13.88 -7.18 -16.00
N ARG A 33 -12.99 -8.12 -16.35
CA ARG A 33 -13.30 -9.22 -17.27
C ARG A 33 -14.40 -10.12 -16.70
N TYR A 34 -14.33 -10.42 -15.41
CA TYR A 34 -15.33 -11.24 -14.73
C TYR A 34 -16.74 -10.62 -14.81
N ILE A 35 -16.86 -9.31 -14.54
CA ILE A 35 -18.15 -8.58 -14.64
C ILE A 35 -18.68 -8.62 -16.08
N ILE A 36 -17.84 -8.31 -17.07
CA ILE A 36 -18.26 -8.24 -18.49
C ILE A 36 -18.62 -9.62 -19.05
N CYS A 37 -17.81 -10.65 -18.75
CA CYS A 37 -17.90 -11.94 -19.42
C CYS A 37 -18.84 -12.94 -18.74
N THR A 38 -19.39 -12.61 -17.56
CA THR A 38 -20.20 -13.56 -16.77
C THR A 38 -21.62 -13.04 -16.49
N PRO A 39 -22.39 -12.61 -17.51
CA PRO A 39 -23.73 -12.10 -17.29
C PRO A 39 -24.65 -13.20 -16.72
N GLY A 40 -25.31 -12.92 -15.60
CA GLY A 40 -26.34 -13.77 -15.01
C GLY A 40 -25.87 -15.06 -14.32
N LYS A 41 -24.56 -15.31 -14.21
CA LYS A 41 -24.00 -16.49 -13.51
C LYS A 41 -22.78 -16.12 -12.66
N LEU A 42 -22.86 -15.02 -11.94
CA LEU A 42 -21.81 -14.63 -11.01
C LEU A 42 -21.75 -15.65 -9.87
N SER A 43 -20.60 -16.27 -9.70
CA SER A 43 -20.34 -17.28 -8.68
C SER A 43 -19.14 -16.85 -7.84
N THR A 44 -19.23 -17.02 -6.52
CA THR A 44 -18.16 -16.71 -5.59
C THR A 44 -16.89 -17.50 -5.91
N SER A 45 -17.02 -18.71 -6.47
CA SER A 45 -15.89 -19.59 -6.80
C SER A 45 -15.01 -19.06 -7.94
N TYR A 46 -15.55 -18.22 -8.82
CA TYR A 46 -14.81 -17.66 -9.95
C TYR A 46 -14.53 -16.16 -9.78
N MET A 47 -14.99 -15.57 -8.69
CA MET A 47 -14.77 -14.16 -8.42
C MET A 47 -13.28 -13.93 -8.17
N PRO A 48 -12.61 -13.07 -8.96
CA PRO A 48 -11.23 -12.70 -8.69
C PRO A 48 -11.13 -12.13 -7.28
N MET A 49 -10.12 -12.56 -6.54
CA MET A 49 -9.82 -12.04 -5.22
C MET A 49 -8.44 -11.40 -5.29
N LEU A 50 -8.31 -10.17 -4.79
CA LEU A 50 -7.01 -9.59 -4.53
C LEU A 50 -6.38 -10.46 -3.44
N GLN A 51 -5.45 -11.32 -3.85
CA GLN A 51 -5.03 -12.50 -3.09
C GLN A 51 -4.74 -12.13 -1.63
N LYS A 52 -5.48 -12.76 -0.72
CA LYS A 52 -4.96 -13.09 0.60
C LYS A 52 -4.43 -14.50 0.44
N GLU A 53 -3.15 -14.69 0.16
CA GLU A 53 -2.58 -16.03 0.25
C GLU A 53 -2.57 -16.45 1.73
N TYR A 54 -3.70 -17.03 2.14
CA TYR A 54 -3.80 -18.03 3.19
C TYR A 54 -3.99 -19.37 2.48
N SER A 55 -2.97 -19.80 1.76
CA SER A 55 -2.71 -21.23 1.75
C SER A 55 -1.75 -21.42 2.91
N PRO A 56 -2.21 -21.94 4.07
CA PRO A 56 -1.25 -22.50 5.01
C PRO A 56 -0.41 -23.45 4.17
N ILE A 57 0.90 -23.26 4.17
CA ILE A 57 1.80 -24.34 3.81
C ILE A 57 1.50 -25.38 4.89
N GLU A 58 0.55 -26.28 4.60
CA GLU A 58 0.39 -27.51 5.34
C GLU A 58 1.73 -28.20 5.14
N ASN A 59 2.61 -28.01 6.13
CA ASN A 59 3.85 -28.75 6.27
C ASN A 59 3.46 -30.21 6.58
N GLU A 60 2.84 -30.90 5.63
CA GLU A 60 2.86 -32.35 5.53
C GLU A 60 4.20 -32.74 4.90
N GLN A 61 5.30 -32.46 5.61
CA GLN A 61 6.57 -33.13 5.36
C GLN A 61 6.56 -34.42 6.18
N GLU A 62 6.06 -35.50 5.56
CA GLU A 62 6.69 -36.80 5.78
C GLU A 62 8.06 -36.80 5.10
N PRO A 63 9.14 -37.18 5.80
CA PRO A 63 10.46 -37.24 5.21
C PRO A 63 10.67 -38.58 4.51
N GLU A 64 10.65 -38.61 3.18
CA GLU A 64 11.31 -39.68 2.43
C GLU A 64 12.54 -39.14 1.69
N ALA A 65 13.68 -39.65 2.14
CA ALA A 65 14.99 -39.44 1.56
C ALA A 65 15.04 -39.98 0.12
N GLN A 66 15.59 -39.21 -0.83
CA GLN A 66 16.74 -39.64 -1.64
C GLN A 66 17.08 -38.69 -2.80
N ALA A 67 18.40 -38.59 -3.02
CA ALA A 67 19.11 -38.40 -4.29
C ALA A 67 19.25 -36.99 -4.89
N GLU A 68 20.38 -36.40 -4.51
CA GLU A 68 21.31 -35.55 -5.25
C GLU A 68 21.04 -35.38 -6.77
N GLY A 69 20.76 -34.14 -7.15
CA GLY A 69 20.70 -33.67 -8.54
C GLY A 69 20.89 -32.15 -8.58
N ASP A 70 22.14 -31.73 -8.62
CA ASP A 70 22.63 -30.36 -8.60
C ASP A 70 22.19 -29.56 -9.86
N VAL A 71 21.12 -28.77 -9.74
CA VAL A 71 20.78 -27.67 -10.66
C VAL A 71 20.27 -26.48 -9.84
N LEU A 72 21.22 -25.64 -9.45
CA LEU A 72 21.04 -24.38 -8.73
C LEU A 72 20.38 -23.32 -9.64
N MET A 73 19.07 -23.40 -9.84
CA MET A 73 18.27 -22.29 -10.38
C MET A 73 17.88 -21.39 -9.21
N MET A 74 18.37 -20.14 -9.23
CA MET A 74 17.93 -19.05 -8.34
C MET A 74 16.47 -18.67 -8.62
N LEU A 75 15.54 -19.58 -8.37
CA LEU A 75 14.17 -19.22 -8.04
C LEU A 75 14.25 -18.62 -6.64
N GLN A 76 14.43 -17.30 -6.59
CA GLN A 76 14.08 -16.55 -5.40
C GLN A 76 12.63 -16.92 -5.10
N ASN A 77 12.45 -17.64 -4.00
CA ASN A 77 11.15 -17.97 -3.43
C ASN A 77 10.38 -16.66 -3.27
N ASN A 78 9.55 -16.35 -4.25
CA ASN A 78 8.56 -15.29 -4.20
C ASN A 78 7.44 -15.77 -3.29
N GLU A 79 7.78 -16.08 -2.05
CA GLU A 79 6.74 -16.24 -1.05
C GLU A 79 6.01 -14.91 -0.96
N PRO A 80 4.69 -14.93 -1.09
CA PRO A 80 3.90 -13.72 -0.99
C PRO A 80 4.12 -13.11 0.38
N ILE A 81 4.58 -11.87 0.39
CA ILE A 81 4.86 -11.16 1.63
C ILE A 81 3.52 -10.80 2.26
N GLN A 82 3.05 -11.68 3.15
CA GLN A 82 1.87 -11.39 3.95
C GLN A 82 2.23 -10.33 5.00
N GLY A 83 1.72 -9.12 4.80
CA GLY A 83 1.87 -8.00 5.75
C GLY A 83 2.83 -6.92 5.25
N LEU A 84 3.59 -6.34 6.17
CA LEU A 84 4.46 -5.21 5.87
C LEU A 84 5.56 -5.62 4.85
N PRO A 85 5.81 -4.85 3.78
CA PRO A 85 6.84 -5.16 2.79
C PRO A 85 8.29 -5.02 3.32
N ALA A 86 8.46 -4.78 4.62
CA ALA A 86 9.74 -4.67 5.30
C ALA A 86 9.67 -5.38 6.65
N LYS A 87 10.83 -5.76 7.20
CA LYS A 87 11.01 -6.27 8.57
C LYS A 87 12.15 -5.52 9.23
N GLU A 88 12.33 -5.65 10.55
CA GLU A 88 13.47 -5.06 11.27
C GLU A 88 14.82 -5.42 10.60
N SER A 89 14.97 -6.68 10.21
CA SER A 89 16.14 -7.23 9.52
C SER A 89 16.05 -7.22 7.99
N GLN A 90 14.94 -6.78 7.39
CA GLN A 90 14.72 -6.79 5.94
C GLN A 90 14.26 -5.42 5.44
N ARG A 91 15.11 -4.76 4.65
CA ARG A 91 14.80 -3.43 4.12
C ARG A 91 13.63 -3.50 3.12
N PHE A 92 12.83 -2.44 3.07
CA PHE A 92 11.80 -2.28 2.05
C PHE A 92 12.39 -2.48 0.63
N PRO A 93 11.76 -3.22 -0.29
CA PRO A 93 12.30 -3.50 -1.63
C PRO A 93 12.65 -2.24 -2.42
N LEU A 94 13.77 -2.25 -3.17
CA LEU A 94 14.24 -1.04 -3.87
C LEU A 94 13.38 -0.68 -5.08
N ASN A 95 12.98 -1.71 -5.84
CA ASN A 95 12.40 -1.57 -7.17
C ASN A 95 10.89 -1.86 -7.19
N GLU A 96 10.26 -1.96 -6.01
CA GLU A 96 8.84 -2.24 -5.89
C GLU A 96 8.10 -1.06 -5.29
N VAL A 97 6.82 -0.97 -5.63
CA VAL A 97 5.91 0.06 -5.15
C VAL A 97 4.66 -0.62 -4.62
N TYR A 98 4.22 -0.16 -3.46
CA TYR A 98 3.10 -0.73 -2.74
C TYR A 98 2.00 0.29 -2.52
N ILE A 99 0.79 -0.23 -2.38
CA ILE A 99 -0.40 0.47 -1.89
C ILE A 99 -0.67 -0.06 -0.48
N CYS A 100 -0.94 0.85 0.46
CA CYS A 100 -1.29 0.51 1.83
C CYS A 100 -2.76 0.85 2.07
N GLU A 101 -3.52 -0.10 2.61
CA GLU A 101 -4.96 0.07 2.87
C GLU A 101 -5.25 1.26 3.81
N ALA A 102 -4.34 1.53 4.75
CA ALA A 102 -4.47 2.60 5.75
C ALA A 102 -3.95 3.96 5.29
N ILE A 103 -3.47 4.11 4.05
CA ILE A 103 -2.96 5.37 3.52
C ILE A 103 -3.88 5.88 2.42
N GLY A 104 -4.40 7.09 2.63
CA GLY A 104 -5.24 7.79 1.66
C GLY A 104 -6.62 7.14 1.48
N GLU A 105 -7.13 7.13 0.25
CA GLU A 105 -8.49 6.65 -0.05
C GLU A 105 -8.55 5.19 -0.53
N TRP A 106 -7.40 4.53 -0.68
CA TRP A 106 -7.32 3.18 -1.25
C TRP A 106 -8.16 2.16 -0.50
N GLY A 107 -8.00 2.06 0.83
CA GLY A 107 -8.74 1.07 1.62
C GLY A 107 -10.26 1.22 1.47
N LEU A 108 -10.76 2.46 1.62
CA LEU A 108 -12.19 2.73 1.49
C LEU A 108 -12.74 2.40 0.09
N LYS A 109 -11.99 2.71 -0.98
CA LYS A 109 -12.42 2.42 -2.35
C LYS A 109 -12.38 0.91 -2.65
N LEU A 110 -11.36 0.19 -2.16
CA LEU A 110 -11.28 -1.27 -2.26
C LEU A 110 -12.41 -1.95 -1.48
N ASP A 111 -12.73 -1.49 -0.27
CA ASP A 111 -13.84 -2.02 0.54
C ASP A 111 -15.19 -1.80 -0.14
N ARG A 112 -15.42 -0.62 -0.72
CA ARG A 112 -16.63 -0.33 -1.49
C ARG A 112 -16.74 -1.24 -2.71
N LEU A 113 -15.64 -1.48 -3.42
CA LEU A 113 -15.63 -2.37 -4.58
C LEU A 113 -15.87 -3.83 -4.16
N ALA A 114 -15.28 -4.28 -3.06
CA ALA A 114 -15.51 -5.60 -2.48
C ALA A 114 -16.98 -5.78 -2.03
N LEU A 115 -17.59 -4.76 -1.43
CA LEU A 115 -19.00 -4.76 -1.09
C LEU A 115 -19.87 -4.86 -2.35
N MET A 116 -19.60 -4.02 -3.34
CA MET A 116 -20.33 -3.98 -4.62
C MET A 116 -20.31 -5.34 -5.31
N THR A 117 -19.13 -5.92 -5.48
CA THR A 117 -18.94 -7.24 -6.08
C THR A 117 -19.57 -8.37 -5.26
N SER A 118 -19.55 -8.26 -3.92
CA SER A 118 -20.28 -9.20 -3.05
C SER A 118 -21.80 -9.16 -3.28
N ILE A 119 -22.37 -7.98 -3.53
CA ILE A 119 -23.79 -7.81 -3.85
C ILE A 119 -24.08 -8.36 -5.26
N MET A 120 -23.20 -8.14 -6.22
CA MET A 120 -23.34 -8.69 -7.57
C MET A 120 -23.44 -10.22 -7.56
N VAL A 121 -22.60 -10.89 -6.78
CA VAL A 121 -22.64 -12.36 -6.65
C VAL A 121 -23.83 -12.84 -5.81
N ASN A 122 -24.29 -12.02 -4.86
CA ASN A 122 -25.41 -12.35 -3.96
C ASN A 122 -26.55 -11.35 -4.17
N THR A 123 -27.27 -11.49 -5.28
CA THR A 123 -28.30 -10.52 -5.71
C THR A 123 -29.43 -10.34 -4.71
N ASN A 124 -29.67 -11.31 -3.81
CA ASN A 124 -30.59 -11.16 -2.68
C ASN A 124 -30.21 -9.99 -1.75
N LYS A 125 -28.94 -9.57 -1.73
CA LYS A 125 -28.51 -8.39 -0.96
C LYS A 125 -29.05 -7.07 -1.55
N LEU A 126 -29.50 -7.03 -2.81
CA LEU A 126 -30.14 -5.84 -3.40
C LEU A 126 -31.39 -5.39 -2.62
N GLU A 127 -32.07 -6.33 -1.95
CA GLU A 127 -33.24 -6.04 -1.11
C GLU A 127 -32.93 -5.07 0.05
N ARG A 128 -31.64 -4.92 0.40
CA ARG A 128 -31.17 -3.96 1.41
C ARG A 128 -31.23 -2.50 0.95
N ARG A 129 -31.54 -2.24 -0.33
CA ARG A 129 -31.71 -0.90 -0.93
C ARG A 129 -30.50 0.01 -0.70
N TYR A 130 -29.34 -0.41 -1.20
CA TYR A 130 -28.16 0.43 -1.22
C TYR A 130 -28.43 1.72 -2.01
N SER A 131 -27.89 2.84 -1.53
CA SER A 131 -28.07 4.13 -2.17
C SER A 131 -27.64 4.09 -3.63
N ASN A 132 -28.52 4.51 -4.54
CA ASN A 132 -28.27 4.57 -5.99
C ASN A 132 -28.07 3.21 -6.68
N VAL A 133 -28.52 2.12 -6.07
CA VAL A 133 -28.51 0.79 -6.69
C VAL A 133 -29.90 0.17 -6.55
N LEU A 134 -30.64 0.16 -7.65
CA LEU A 134 -31.98 -0.42 -7.73
C LEU A 134 -31.99 -1.73 -8.50
N THR A 135 -31.13 -1.85 -9.51
CA THR A 135 -31.08 -2.99 -10.41
C THR A 135 -29.70 -3.68 -10.39
N ALA A 136 -29.65 -4.90 -10.91
CA ALA A 136 -28.37 -5.57 -11.15
C ALA A 136 -27.52 -4.83 -12.20
N GLY A 137 -28.15 -4.17 -13.19
CA GLY A 137 -27.45 -3.33 -14.14
C GLY A 137 -26.76 -2.13 -13.49
N ASP A 138 -27.43 -1.50 -12.51
CA ASP A 138 -26.85 -0.38 -11.76
C ASP A 138 -25.61 -0.83 -10.97
N LEU A 139 -25.62 -2.05 -10.42
CA LEU A 139 -24.44 -2.63 -9.78
C LEU A 139 -23.30 -2.75 -10.78
N GLU A 140 -23.55 -3.37 -11.93
CA GLU A 140 -22.54 -3.61 -12.98
C GLU A 140 -21.91 -2.29 -13.44
N GLU A 141 -22.73 -1.29 -13.74
CA GLU A 141 -22.28 0.05 -14.12
C GLU A 141 -21.44 0.68 -13.00
N HIS A 142 -21.92 0.65 -11.76
CA HIS A 142 -21.21 1.25 -10.64
C HIS A 142 -19.88 0.54 -10.34
N GLY A 143 -19.86 -0.80 -10.39
CA GLY A 143 -18.64 -1.59 -10.24
C GLY A 143 -17.61 -1.26 -11.32
N MET A 144 -18.05 -1.09 -12.57
CA MET A 144 -17.20 -0.68 -13.68
C MET A 144 -16.63 0.73 -13.52
N ALA A 145 -17.45 1.69 -13.06
CA ALA A 145 -17.00 3.04 -12.75
C ALA A 145 -15.96 3.05 -11.62
N MET A 146 -16.19 2.27 -10.55
CA MET A 146 -15.23 2.13 -9.46
C MET A 146 -13.89 1.51 -9.90
N ILE A 147 -13.92 0.50 -10.76
CA ILE A 147 -12.70 -0.07 -11.34
C ILE A 147 -11.96 0.98 -12.17
N HIS A 148 -12.67 1.78 -12.96
CA HIS A 148 -12.07 2.86 -13.73
C HIS A 148 -11.41 3.91 -12.83
N ASP A 149 -12.09 4.37 -11.79
CA ASP A 149 -11.54 5.33 -10.82
C ASP A 149 -10.27 4.81 -10.14
N LEU A 150 -10.26 3.54 -9.73
CA LEU A 150 -9.08 2.91 -9.14
C LEU A 150 -7.94 2.82 -10.14
N MET A 151 -8.22 2.44 -11.40
CA MET A 151 -7.22 2.44 -12.46
C MET A 151 -6.65 3.84 -12.73
N GLN A 152 -7.49 4.88 -12.66
CA GLN A 152 -7.05 6.26 -12.79
C GLN A 152 -6.11 6.66 -11.63
N MET A 153 -6.42 6.26 -10.39
CA MET A 153 -5.53 6.47 -9.24
C MET A 153 -4.16 5.79 -9.42
N ILE A 154 -4.10 4.63 -10.09
CA ILE A 154 -2.83 3.95 -10.42
C ILE A 154 -2.02 4.78 -11.42
N VAL A 155 -2.69 5.28 -12.47
CA VAL A 155 -2.06 6.14 -13.49
C VAL A 155 -1.48 7.40 -12.85
N ASP A 156 -2.25 8.02 -11.96
CA ASP A 156 -1.88 9.24 -11.24
C ASP A 156 -0.92 8.98 -10.07
N ARG A 157 -0.59 7.70 -9.80
CA ARG A 157 0.29 7.23 -8.72
C ARG A 157 -0.11 7.74 -7.33
N VAL A 158 -1.41 7.85 -7.09
CA VAL A 158 -1.99 8.38 -5.85
C VAL A 158 -1.63 7.45 -4.70
N ASP A 159 -1.05 8.00 -3.64
CA ASP A 159 -0.70 7.30 -2.39
C ASP A 159 0.25 6.09 -2.54
N PHE A 160 1.00 6.02 -3.63
CA PHE A 160 2.01 4.98 -3.82
C PHE A 160 3.15 5.15 -2.84
N VAL A 161 3.52 4.05 -2.18
CA VAL A 161 4.60 3.97 -1.21
C VAL A 161 5.76 3.18 -1.80
N ASN A 162 6.89 3.86 -1.99
CA ASN A 162 8.17 3.24 -2.30
C ASN A 162 9.06 3.24 -1.04
N ARG A 163 10.26 2.64 -1.13
CA ARG A 163 11.22 2.60 -0.02
C ARG A 163 11.43 3.95 0.65
N GLN A 164 11.70 5.00 -0.14
CA GLN A 164 11.99 6.32 0.41
C GLN A 164 10.79 6.89 1.17
N LYS A 165 9.59 6.84 0.58
CA LYS A 165 8.37 7.32 1.25
C LYS A 165 8.06 6.51 2.52
N PHE A 166 8.28 5.20 2.49
CA PHE A 166 8.10 4.34 3.66
C PHE A 166 9.07 4.73 4.78
N GLU A 167 10.36 4.82 4.48
CA GLU A 167 11.40 5.18 5.46
C GLU A 167 11.18 6.59 6.00
N THR A 168 10.86 7.57 5.15
CA THR A 168 10.56 8.94 5.60
C THR A 168 9.28 9.01 6.45
N ARG A 169 8.23 8.27 6.11
CA ARG A 169 6.95 8.32 6.83
C ARG A 169 7.05 7.82 8.27
N TYR A 170 7.89 6.81 8.49
CA TYR A 170 8.08 6.17 9.80
C TYR A 170 9.44 6.52 10.43
N ASP A 171 10.11 7.57 9.92
CA ASP A 171 11.44 8.03 10.37
C ASP A 171 12.52 6.94 10.43
N LEU A 172 12.43 5.92 9.57
CA LEU A 172 13.27 4.72 9.70
C LEU A 172 14.68 4.92 9.16
N ASN A 173 15.67 4.55 9.95
CA ASN A 173 17.08 4.59 9.56
C ASN A 173 17.63 3.17 9.32
N TRP A 174 17.85 2.84 8.05
CA TRP A 174 18.48 1.58 7.67
C TRP A 174 20.00 1.67 7.79
N GLN A 175 20.57 0.87 8.69
CA GLN A 175 22.01 0.69 8.77
C GLN A 175 22.43 -0.60 8.07
N MET A 176 23.36 -0.47 7.12
CA MET A 176 24.14 -1.62 6.70
C MET A 176 25.05 -1.96 7.87
N GLU A 177 24.90 -3.18 8.38
CA GLU A 177 25.93 -3.77 9.21
C GLU A 177 27.14 -3.90 8.29
N LEU A 178 27.99 -2.87 8.29
CA LEU A 178 29.34 -3.04 7.81
C LEU A 178 29.88 -4.10 8.73
N GLU A 179 29.92 -5.35 8.24
CA GLU A 179 30.72 -6.40 8.84
C GLU A 179 32.04 -5.75 9.15
N GLN A 180 32.26 -5.44 10.42
CA GLN A 180 33.59 -5.12 10.90
C GLN A 180 34.29 -6.45 10.72
N ALA A 181 34.91 -6.63 9.55
CA ALA A 181 35.77 -7.75 9.27
C ALA A 181 36.62 -7.90 10.52
N PRO A 182 36.58 -9.08 11.19
CA PRO A 182 37.28 -9.24 12.45
C PRO A 182 38.71 -8.77 12.19
N GLN A 183 39.09 -7.67 12.84
CA GLN A 183 40.46 -7.19 12.80
C GLN A 183 41.26 -8.31 13.45
N GLN A 184 41.71 -9.26 12.64
CA GLN A 184 42.67 -10.27 13.04
C GLN A 184 43.87 -9.48 13.52
N ASN A 185 44.10 -9.59 14.83
CA ASN A 185 45.28 -9.16 15.55
C ASN A 185 46.54 -9.18 14.67
N GLN A 186 46.88 -8.06 14.06
CA GLN A 186 48.27 -7.76 13.73
C GLN A 186 48.83 -6.95 14.89
N SER A 187 49.19 -7.70 15.93
CA SER A 187 50.21 -7.29 16.88
C SER A 187 51.53 -7.08 16.11
N HIS A 188 51.84 -5.85 15.74
CA HIS A 188 53.22 -5.42 15.57
C HIS A 188 53.46 -4.07 16.24
N GLN A 189 54.26 -4.16 17.29
CA GLN A 189 54.91 -3.11 18.04
C GLN A 189 55.78 -2.23 17.13
N SER A 190 55.73 -0.90 17.35
CA SER A 190 56.88 0.04 17.40
C SER A 190 56.31 1.47 17.29
N ILE A 191 56.15 2.20 18.40
CA ILE A 191 57.14 3.18 18.92
C ILE A 191 57.79 3.99 17.79
N THR A 192 57.35 5.23 17.61
CA THR A 192 58.22 6.42 17.69
C THR A 192 57.40 7.70 17.69
N ASP A 193 57.67 8.51 18.71
CA ASP A 193 57.22 9.88 18.86
C ASP A 193 57.66 10.75 17.68
N SER A 194 56.79 11.65 17.21
CA SER A 194 57.21 12.95 16.67
C SER A 194 56.04 13.93 16.59
N SER A 195 55.99 14.79 17.61
CA SER A 195 55.26 16.04 17.68
C SER A 195 55.53 16.93 16.46
N THR A 196 54.49 17.36 15.75
CA THR A 196 54.49 18.65 15.06
C THR A 196 53.11 19.28 15.12
N THR A 197 52.96 20.20 16.07
CA THR A 197 52.00 21.29 16.07
C THR A 197 52.03 22.06 14.75
N ASN A 198 50.88 22.24 14.10
CA ASN A 198 50.66 23.41 13.25
C ASN A 198 49.23 23.93 13.43
N HIS A 199 49.21 25.05 14.13
CA HIS A 199 48.10 25.97 14.33
C HIS A 199 47.90 26.76 13.02
N ILE A 200 46.77 26.57 12.34
CA ILE A 200 46.34 27.49 11.27
C ILE A 200 44.99 28.08 11.68
N LYS A 201 45.03 29.41 11.78
CA LYS A 201 43.97 30.35 12.15
C LYS A 201 43.54 31.04 10.87
N SER A 202 42.28 30.91 10.48
CA SER A 202 41.64 31.73 9.43
C SER A 202 40.14 31.73 9.72
N GLU A 203 39.65 32.75 10.40
CA GLU A 203 39.12 34.02 9.87
C GLU A 203 37.62 33.92 9.53
N GLU A 204 36.87 34.71 10.30
CA GLU A 204 35.47 35.05 10.13
C GLU A 204 35.21 35.74 8.79
N SER A 205 34.03 35.48 8.21
CA SER A 205 33.14 36.56 7.79
C SER A 205 31.71 36.07 7.58
N PRO A 206 30.70 36.89 7.96
CA PRO A 206 29.29 36.55 7.87
C PRO A 206 28.69 37.02 6.54
N ARG A 207 27.81 36.22 5.94
CA ARG A 207 26.80 36.73 4.99
C ARG A 207 25.45 36.05 5.21
N SER A 208 24.59 36.80 5.87
CA SER A 208 23.14 36.70 5.79
C SER A 208 22.68 36.87 4.34
N ASN A 209 21.76 36.01 3.91
CA ASN A 209 20.83 36.32 2.82
C ASN A 209 19.47 35.67 3.16
N SER A 210 18.68 36.44 3.88
CA SER A 210 17.24 36.27 4.01
C SER A 210 16.58 36.50 2.64
N THR A 211 16.10 35.45 2.00
CA THR A 211 15.18 35.58 0.88
C THR A 211 13.81 35.10 1.32
N SER A 212 12.97 36.07 1.66
CA SER A 212 11.53 35.95 1.78
C SER A 212 10.94 35.68 0.39
N SER A 213 10.20 34.58 0.25
CA SER A 213 9.28 34.40 -0.87
C SER A 213 8.05 33.68 -0.34
N GLY A 214 6.99 34.46 -0.20
CA GLY A 214 5.70 34.01 0.30
C GLY A 214 5.04 32.99 -0.60
N SER A 215 4.48 31.95 0.01
CA SER A 215 3.41 31.17 -0.63
C SER A 215 2.07 31.73 -0.16
N SER A 216 1.38 32.32 -1.11
CA SER A 216 0.00 32.74 -0.98
C SER A 216 -0.88 31.52 -0.75
N THR A 217 -1.49 31.44 0.43
CA THR A 217 -2.58 30.51 0.72
C THR A 217 -3.76 30.81 -0.21
N PRO A 218 -4.30 29.84 -0.96
CA PRO A 218 -5.52 30.06 -1.71
C PRO A 218 -6.70 30.16 -0.71
N GLN A 219 -7.42 31.29 -0.74
CA GLN A 219 -8.70 31.43 -0.07
C GLN A 219 -9.69 30.45 -0.69
N TYR A 220 -10.05 29.41 0.07
CA TYR A 220 -11.20 28.57 -0.25
C TYR A 220 -12.46 29.41 -0.13
N ARG A 221 -13.06 29.70 -1.29
CA ARG A 221 -14.33 30.39 -1.42
C ARG A 221 -15.43 29.39 -1.05
N SER A 222 -16.00 29.52 0.14
CA SER A 222 -17.21 28.79 0.55
C SER A 222 -18.35 29.12 -0.41
N MET A 223 -18.69 28.16 -1.27
CA MET A 223 -19.93 28.17 -2.03
C MET A 223 -21.04 27.61 -1.12
N SER A 224 -21.75 28.52 -0.45
CA SER A 224 -23.05 28.24 0.16
C SER A 224 -23.99 27.82 -0.96
N SER A 225 -24.34 26.53 -1.00
CA SER A 225 -25.40 26.04 -1.88
C SER A 225 -26.71 26.15 -1.11
N ASP A 226 -27.40 27.27 -1.30
CA ASP A 226 -28.84 27.39 -1.04
C ASP A 226 -29.56 26.33 -1.87
N ARG A 227 -29.91 25.20 -1.24
CA ARG A 227 -30.84 24.24 -1.81
C ARG A 227 -32.20 24.45 -1.16
N SER A 228 -33.07 25.00 -1.99
CA SER A 228 -34.47 25.28 -1.78
C SER A 228 -35.21 24.07 -1.22
N ASP A 229 -35.84 24.28 -0.08
CA ASP A 229 -36.79 23.40 0.56
C ASP A 229 -38.06 23.36 -0.30
N ALA A 230 -38.25 22.27 -1.06
CA ALA A 230 -39.49 22.00 -1.77
C ALA A 230 -40.36 21.11 -0.89
N THR A 231 -41.13 21.74 -0.01
CA THR A 231 -42.21 21.10 0.74
C THR A 231 -43.25 20.57 -0.24
N MET A 232 -43.27 19.26 -0.47
CA MET A 232 -44.34 18.59 -1.21
C MET A 232 -45.55 18.43 -0.28
N ASP A 233 -46.60 19.19 -0.56
CA ASP A 233 -47.90 19.10 0.09
C ASP A 233 -48.66 17.87 -0.43
N LEU A 234 -48.80 16.84 0.41
CA LEU A 234 -49.56 15.63 0.12
C LEU A 234 -50.98 15.78 0.66
N THR A 235 -51.84 16.45 -0.10
CA THR A 235 -53.28 16.41 0.14
C THR A 235 -53.83 15.04 -0.24
N LEU A 236 -54.25 14.29 0.77
CA LEU A 236 -54.98 13.04 0.66
C LEU A 236 -56.31 13.24 -0.08
N ASN A 237 -56.53 12.49 -1.15
CA ASN A 237 -57.86 12.19 -1.65
C ASN A 237 -58.37 10.89 -1.02
N GLN A 238 -59.42 10.98 -0.20
CA GLN A 238 -60.24 9.84 0.20
C GLN A 238 -61.27 9.54 -0.89
N PRO A 239 -61.52 8.26 -1.25
CA PRO A 239 -62.69 7.89 -2.02
C PRO A 239 -63.91 7.66 -1.12
N ASN A 240 -65.07 8.10 -1.63
CA ASN A 240 -66.42 7.72 -1.19
C ASN A 240 -66.71 6.25 -1.44
#